data_AF-A0A920S7T4-F1
#
_entry.id   AF-A0A920S7T4-F1
#
_cell.length_a   1.000
_cell.length_b   1.000
_cell.length_c   1.000
_cell.angle_alpha   90.00
_cell.angle_beta   90.00
_cell.angle_gamma   90.00
#
_symmetry.space_group_name_H-M   'P 1'
#
loop_
_entity.id
_entity.type
_entity.pdbx_description
1 polymer ?
#
loop_
_entity_poly.entity_id
_entity_poly.type
_entity_poly.pdbx_seq_one_letter_code
_entity_poly.pdbx_strand_id
1 'polypeptide(L)'
;MPYASRPWKLSKTPAVAGKSAPLMGQHNSLVLGELLGKTAEEMSELEKMGIIGYGPTDPRPVQRPSLDEQVRQGRMQRYETDFADQINRVFPF
;
A
#
# COMPACT_ATOMS: atom_id res chain seq x y z
N MET A 1 -6.08 -1.00 13.20
CA MET A 1 -7.24 -0.11 13.45
C MET A 1 -8.50 -0.84 12.99
N PRO A 2 -9.60 -0.86 13.77
CA PRO A 2 -10.86 -1.44 13.31
C PRO A 2 -11.47 -0.55 12.21
N TYR A 3 -11.74 -1.12 11.05
CA TYR A 3 -12.48 -0.45 9.99
C TYR A 3 -13.97 -0.46 10.35
N ALA A 4 -14.62 0.70 10.28
CA ALA A 4 -16.06 0.78 10.49
C ALA A 4 -16.78 -0.10 9.45
N SER A 5 -17.69 -0.95 9.92
CA SER A 5 -18.52 -1.78 9.04
C SER A 5 -19.75 -1.00 8.55
N ARG A 6 -20.59 -1.63 7.72
CA ARG A 6 -21.83 -1.03 7.21
C ARG A 6 -22.77 -0.69 8.38
N PRO A 7 -23.28 0.54 8.49
CA PRO A 7 -24.07 0.96 9.66
C PRO A 7 -25.54 0.49 9.64
N TRP A 8 -25.91 -0.39 8.71
CA TRP A 8 -27.24 -0.95 8.55
C TRP A 8 -27.20 -2.47 8.40
N LYS A 9 -28.28 -3.14 8.82
CA LYS A 9 -28.48 -4.58 8.65
C LYS A 9 -29.70 -4.82 7.76
N LEU A 10 -29.52 -5.58 6.69
CA LEU A 10 -30.59 -5.98 5.79
C LEU A 10 -30.98 -7.43 6.11
N SER A 11 -32.27 -7.70 6.27
CA SER A 11 -32.78 -9.01 6.69
C SER A 11 -32.70 -10.08 5.60
N LYS A 12 -32.87 -9.70 4.32
CA LYS A 12 -32.86 -10.62 3.17
C LYS A 12 -31.52 -10.67 2.43
N THR A 13 -30.70 -9.63 2.56
CA THR A 13 -29.42 -9.47 1.86
C THR A 13 -28.34 -9.01 2.83
N PRO A 14 -27.96 -9.86 3.80
CA PRO A 14 -26.97 -9.49 4.80
C PRO A 14 -25.66 -9.04 4.14
N ALA A 15 -24.97 -8.12 4.81
CA ALA A 15 -23.71 -7.60 4.33
C ALA A 15 -22.66 -8.71 4.20
N VAL A 16 -21.96 -8.74 3.06
CA VAL A 16 -20.77 -9.58 2.90
C VAL A 16 -19.68 -9.17 3.88
N ALA A 17 -18.87 -10.15 4.30
CA ALA A 17 -17.69 -9.91 5.13
C ALA A 17 -16.78 -8.86 4.46
N GLY A 18 -16.23 -7.96 5.28
CA GLY A 18 -15.26 -6.98 4.81
C GLY A 18 -14.02 -7.68 4.25
N LYS A 19 -13.50 -7.17 3.14
CA LYS A 19 -12.24 -7.59 2.54
C LYS A 19 -11.31 -6.37 2.47
N SER A 20 -10.01 -6.62 2.42
CA SER A 20 -9.02 -5.58 2.19
C SER A 20 -9.30 -4.87 0.86
N ALA A 21 -8.94 -3.59 0.78
CA ALA A 21 -8.94 -2.86 -0.48
C ALA A 21 -7.98 -3.54 -1.47
N PRO A 22 -8.31 -3.56 -2.77
CA PRO A 22 -7.43 -4.15 -3.78
C PRO A 22 -6.13 -3.35 -3.94
N LEU A 23 -5.06 -4.03 -4.31
CA LEU A 23 -3.82 -3.40 -4.76
C LEU A 23 -4.00 -2.78 -6.16
N MET A 24 -3.10 -1.86 -6.51
CA MET A 24 -3.04 -1.30 -7.87
C MET A 24 -2.91 -2.43 -8.90
N GLY A 25 -3.81 -2.46 -9.87
CA GLY A 25 -3.80 -3.46 -10.94
C GLY A 25 -4.19 -4.89 -10.52
N GLN A 26 -4.54 -5.16 -9.25
CA GLN A 26 -4.79 -6.51 -8.74
C GLN A 26 -5.79 -7.32 -9.58
N HIS A 27 -6.76 -6.66 -10.21
CA HIS A 27 -7.81 -7.30 -11.01
C HIS A 27 -7.67 -7.07 -12.52
N ASN A 28 -6.52 -6.59 -13.01
CA ASN A 28 -6.31 -6.34 -14.44
C ASN A 28 -6.50 -7.61 -15.27
N SER A 29 -5.85 -8.72 -14.90
CA SER A 29 -5.98 -9.99 -15.62
C SER A 29 -7.41 -10.53 -15.62
N LEU A 30 -8.10 -10.46 -14.47
CA LEU A 30 -9.49 -10.89 -14.34
C LEU A 30 -10.41 -10.08 -15.25
N VAL A 31 -10.34 -8.75 -15.16
CA VAL A 31 -11.29 -7.90 -15.90
C VAL A 31 -10.95 -7.84 -17.37
N LEU A 32 -9.70 -7.55 -17.71
CA LEU A 32 -9.30 -7.32 -19.10
C LEU A 32 -9.11 -8.63 -19.87
N GLY A 33 -8.51 -9.64 -19.24
CA GLY A 33 -8.27 -10.94 -19.85
C GLY A 33 -9.52 -11.83 -19.82
N GLU A 34 -9.99 -12.17 -18.61
CA GLU A 34 -11.06 -13.19 -18.48
C GLU A 34 -12.44 -12.66 -18.86
N LEU A 35 -12.81 -11.45 -18.41
CA LEU A 35 -14.16 -10.92 -18.64
C LEU A 35 -14.30 -10.19 -19.98
N LEU A 36 -13.25 -9.50 -20.44
CA LEU A 36 -13.26 -8.72 -21.67
C LEU A 36 -12.48 -9.37 -22.83
N GLY A 37 -11.84 -10.52 -22.59
CA GLY A 37 -11.28 -11.37 -23.64
C GLY A 37 -9.97 -10.87 -24.25
N LYS A 38 -9.21 -9.99 -23.59
CA LYS A 38 -7.91 -9.55 -24.10
C LYS A 38 -6.90 -10.69 -24.13
N THR A 39 -6.15 -10.79 -25.21
CA THR A 39 -5.08 -11.80 -25.32
C THR A 39 -3.87 -11.41 -24.47
N ALA A 40 -2.96 -12.36 -24.25
CA ALA A 40 -1.74 -12.11 -23.51
C ALA A 40 -0.86 -11.03 -24.19
N GLU A 41 -0.87 -11.00 -25.52
CA GLU A 41 -0.14 -10.03 -26.34
C GLU A 41 -0.72 -8.63 -26.17
N GLU A 42 -2.05 -8.48 -26.23
CA GLU A 42 -2.71 -7.19 -25.99
C GLU A 42 -2.48 -6.70 -24.56
N MET A 43 -2.54 -7.60 -23.57
CA MET A 43 -2.23 -7.27 -22.18
C MET A 43 -0.80 -6.79 -22.01
N SER A 44 0.17 -7.45 -22.65
CA SER A 44 1.57 -7.03 -22.62
C SER A 44 1.77 -5.67 -23.29
N GLU A 45 1.06 -5.36 -24.36
CA GLU A 45 1.19 -4.08 -25.05
C GLU A 45 0.63 -2.94 -24.18
N LEU A 46 -0.51 -3.16 -23.53
CA LEU A 46 -1.09 -2.19 -22.59
C LEU A 46 -0.16 -1.89 -21.41
N GLU A 47 0.53 -2.90 -20.90
CA GLU A 47 1.51 -2.73 -19.82
C GLU A 47 2.75 -1.97 -20.31
N LYS A 48 3.28 -2.31 -21.48
CA LYS A 48 4.43 -1.60 -22.09
C LYS A 48 4.12 -0.13 -22.38
N MET A 49 2.90 0.17 -22.83
CA MET A 49 2.44 1.54 -23.06
C MET A 49 2.16 2.31 -21.76
N GLY A 50 2.21 1.65 -20.60
CA GLY A 50 1.88 2.25 -19.30
C GLY A 50 0.39 2.58 -19.13
N ILE A 51 -0.49 1.99 -19.96
CA ILE A 51 -1.95 2.16 -19.86
C ILE A 51 -2.48 1.39 -18.65
N ILE A 52 -1.91 0.22 -18.37
CA ILE A 52 -2.15 -0.56 -17.16
C ILE A 52 -0.84 -0.81 -16.42
N GLY A 53 -0.92 -1.10 -15.13
CA GLY A 53 0.24 -1.44 -14.33
C GLY A 53 -0.14 -1.89 -12.92
N TYR A 54 0.87 -2.37 -12.20
CA TYR A 54 0.75 -2.95 -10.85
C TYR A 54 1.47 -2.09 -9.79
N GLY A 55 1.98 -0.94 -10.20
CA GLY A 55 2.62 0.06 -9.36
C GLY A 55 2.86 1.36 -10.14
N PRO A 56 3.31 2.42 -9.45
CA PRO A 56 3.67 3.68 -10.11
C PRO A 56 4.82 3.48 -11.10
N THR A 57 4.72 4.07 -12.29
CA THR A 57 5.76 4.04 -13.33
C THR A 57 6.96 4.93 -12.98
N ASP A 58 6.73 6.03 -12.27
CA ASP A 58 7.74 6.92 -11.70
C ASP A 58 7.54 7.01 -10.18
N PRO A 59 8.03 6.02 -9.40
CA PRO A 59 7.88 6.03 -7.96
C PRO A 59 8.78 7.12 -7.38
N ARG A 60 8.17 8.25 -7.00
CA ARG A 60 8.88 9.26 -6.24
C ARG A 60 9.21 8.71 -4.85
N PRO A 61 10.46 8.83 -4.39
CA PRO A 61 10.79 8.46 -3.02
C PRO A 61 9.93 9.30 -2.08
N VAL A 62 9.57 8.70 -0.95
CA VAL A 62 8.90 9.42 0.12
C VAL A 62 9.75 10.63 0.50
N GLN A 63 9.20 11.83 0.31
CA GLN A 63 9.88 13.06 0.71
C GLN A 63 9.78 13.17 2.24
N ARG A 64 10.72 12.50 2.91
CA ARG A 64 10.89 12.61 4.35
C ARG A 64 11.86 13.76 4.63
N PRO A 65 11.46 14.77 5.41
CA PRO A 65 12.41 15.75 5.93
C PRO A 65 13.52 15.07 6.75
N SER A 66 14.65 15.74 6.94
CA SER A 66 15.70 15.25 7.84
C SER A 66 15.16 15.04 9.27
N LEU A 67 15.85 14.23 10.08
CA LEU A 67 15.43 13.97 11.46
C LEU A 67 15.34 15.25 12.29
N ASP A 68 16.30 16.17 12.14
CA ASP A 68 16.27 17.50 12.77
C ASP A 68 15.03 18.31 12.37
N GLU A 69 14.69 18.31 11.09
CA GLU A 69 13.53 19.04 10.59
C GLU A 69 12.22 18.41 11.07
N GLN A 70 12.16 17.09 11.21
CA GLN A 70 11.03 16.40 11.81
C GLN A 70 10.85 16.76 13.30
N VAL A 71 11.95 16.94 14.03
CA VAL A 71 11.92 17.43 15.41
C VAL A 71 11.44 18.88 15.47
N ARG A 72 12.00 19.76 14.63
CA ARG A 72 11.60 21.17 14.52
C ARG A 72 10.12 21.35 14.21
N GLN A 73 9.57 20.49 13.34
CA GLN A 73 8.15 20.49 12.96
C GLN A 73 7.23 19.82 14.01
N GLY A 74 7.78 19.27 15.09
CA GLY A 74 7.01 18.57 16.12
C GLY A 74 6.44 17.21 15.67
N ARG A 75 6.93 16.66 14.54
CA ARG A 75 6.57 15.32 14.06
C ARG A 75 7.25 14.21 14.85
N MET A 76 8.35 14.55 15.51
CA MET A 76 9.13 13.66 16.37
C MET A 76 9.61 14.46 17.59
N GLN A 77 9.63 13.85 18.78
CA GLN A 77 10.10 14.56 19.98
C GLN A 77 11.62 14.56 20.11
N ARG A 78 12.26 13.43 19.80
CA ARG A 78 13.71 13.23 19.81
C ARG A 78 14.08 12.01 18.98
N TYR A 79 15.33 11.91 18.56
CA TYR A 79 15.90 10.70 17.95
C TYR A 79 17.28 10.43 18.54
N GLU A 80 17.67 9.16 18.50
CA GLU A 80 19.00 8.69 18.91
C GLU A 80 19.57 7.90 17.74
N THR A 81 20.79 8.23 17.31
CA THR A 81 21.44 7.57 16.16
C THR A 81 22.17 6.28 16.55
N ASP A 82 22.45 6.11 17.84
CA ASP A 82 23.23 5.04 18.45
C ASP A 82 22.35 3.98 19.15
N PHE A 83 21.04 3.99 18.91
CA PHE A 83 20.08 3.12 19.60
C PHE A 83 20.47 1.63 19.54
N ALA A 84 20.96 1.16 18.39
CA ALA A 84 21.40 -0.24 18.24
C ALA A 84 22.59 -0.58 19.16
N ASP A 85 23.55 0.34 19.32
CA ASP A 85 24.68 0.16 20.22
C ASP A 85 24.25 0.16 21.68
N GLN A 86 23.28 1.01 22.03
CA GLN A 86 22.68 1.02 23.37
C GLN A 86 22.01 -0.32 23.70
N ILE A 87 21.22 -0.88 22.76
CA ILE A 87 20.61 -2.20 22.95
C ILE A 87 21.67 -3.27 23.15
N ASN A 88 22.71 -3.31 22.31
CA ASN A 88 23.77 -4.32 22.42
C ASN A 88 24.54 -4.22 23.75
N ARG A 89 24.71 -3.01 24.31
CA ARG A 89 25.35 -2.84 25.64
C ARG A 89 24.48 -3.36 26.78
N VAL A 90 23.17 -3.19 26.69
CA VAL A 90 22.22 -3.55 27.76
C VAL A 90 21.79 -5.01 27.67
N PHE A 91 21.66 -5.54 26.45
CA PHE A 91 21.27 -6.91 26.14
C PHE A 91 22.29 -7.57 25.20
N PRO A 92 23.49 -7.91 25.70
CA PRO A 92 24.44 -8.68 24.91
C PRO A 92 23.88 -10.10 24.68
N PHE A 93 23.85 -10.53 23.42
CA PHE A 93 23.50 -11.89 23.01
C PHE A 93 24.64 -12.88 23.28
#